data_AF-A0A7S3H713-F1
#
_entry.id   AF-A0A7S3H713-F1
#
_cell.length_a   1.000
_cell.length_b   1.000
_cell.length_c   1.000
_cell.angle_alpha   90.00
_cell.angle_beta   90.00
_cell.angle_gamma   90.00
#
_symmetry.space_group_name_H-M   'P 1'
#
loop_
_entity.id
_entity.type
_entity.pdbx_description
1 polymer ?
#
loop_
_entity_poly.entity_id
_entity_poly.type
_entity_poly.pdbx_seq_one_letter_code
_entity_poly.pdbx_strand_id
1 'polypeptide(L)'
;FSMGTGGKLRSKGLQLAMKTVGLGFPESHSEQLKVRAVQEAVLKHYRNDDNEAPNPLTSSKGYWELAEFLLMVAGVFELERHDKFSGHKDLANEVGMDMSMVQELAALFKEHDENMTKTITFTQFQRILARCDLRPTQDELKVIVSTEVPDDLTFEDFVRYIGALNSFMPIDLKRLILPHSSSSGDHRPQAKQVPYGKH
;
A
#
# COMPACT_ATOMS: atom_id res chain seq x y z
N PHE A 1 22.01 -13.96 -8.28
CA PHE A 1 22.71 -12.90 -9.04
C PHE A 1 24.20 -13.09 -8.87
N SER A 2 24.91 -13.49 -9.94
CA SER A 2 26.38 -13.56 -9.90
C SER A 2 26.93 -12.15 -10.15
N MET A 3 27.66 -11.58 -9.20
CA MET A 3 28.25 -10.24 -9.29
C MET A 3 29.44 -10.14 -10.29
N GLY A 4 29.65 -11.13 -11.16
CA GLY A 4 30.84 -11.25 -12.01
C GLY A 4 30.73 -10.75 -13.45
N THR A 5 29.54 -10.43 -13.97
CA THR A 5 29.36 -10.06 -15.38
C THR A 5 28.68 -8.70 -15.53
N GLY A 6 29.46 -7.63 -15.57
CA GLY A 6 29.16 -6.34 -16.21
C GLY A 6 27.72 -5.79 -16.21
N GLY A 7 26.93 -5.98 -15.14
CA GLY A 7 25.68 -5.26 -14.84
C GLY A 7 24.51 -5.32 -15.84
N LYS A 8 24.62 -6.00 -16.98
CA LYS A 8 23.62 -5.92 -18.07
C LYS A 8 22.46 -6.88 -17.89
N LEU A 9 21.23 -6.37 -17.96
CA LEU A 9 20.00 -7.14 -17.87
C LEU A 9 19.35 -7.30 -19.25
N ARG A 10 19.23 -8.54 -19.74
CA ARG A 10 18.36 -8.85 -20.89
C ARG A 10 16.90 -8.90 -20.45
N SER A 11 15.96 -8.89 -21.41
CA SER A 11 14.50 -8.91 -21.13
C SER A 11 14.06 -9.89 -20.02
N LYS A 12 14.46 -11.17 -20.09
CA LYS A 12 14.15 -12.16 -19.02
C LYS A 12 14.77 -11.80 -17.66
N GLY A 13 16.00 -11.30 -17.66
CA GLY A 13 16.69 -10.87 -16.45
C GLY A 13 16.04 -9.64 -15.84
N LEU A 14 15.57 -8.72 -16.68
CA LEU A 14 14.84 -7.54 -16.25
C LEU A 14 13.52 -7.92 -15.57
N GLN A 15 12.73 -8.80 -16.19
CA GLN A 15 11.47 -9.28 -15.62
C GLN A 15 11.67 -9.89 -14.23
N LEU A 16 12.71 -10.71 -14.06
CA LEU A 16 13.05 -11.30 -12.77
C LEU A 16 13.48 -10.23 -11.76
N ALA A 17 14.27 -9.23 -12.19
CA ALA A 17 14.71 -8.14 -11.34
C ALA A 17 13.54 -7.25 -10.88
N MET A 18 12.61 -6.92 -11.78
CA MET A 18 11.38 -6.18 -11.45
C MET A 18 10.54 -6.92 -10.41
N LYS A 19 10.31 -8.23 -10.61
CA LYS A 19 9.62 -9.06 -9.62
C LYS A 19 10.33 -9.07 -8.26
N THR A 20 11.66 -9.10 -8.27
CA THR A 20 12.47 -9.13 -7.03
C THR A 20 12.36 -7.83 -6.24
N VAL A 21 12.22 -6.69 -6.90
CA VAL A 21 12.03 -5.39 -6.23
C VAL A 21 10.56 -5.12 -5.86
N GLY A 22 9.68 -6.10 -6.02
CA GLY A 22 8.26 -5.98 -5.66
C GLY A 22 7.40 -5.25 -6.69
N LEU A 23 7.94 -4.93 -7.87
CA LEU A 23 7.12 -4.46 -8.97
C LEU A 23 6.38 -5.65 -9.57
N GLY A 24 5.05 -5.61 -9.51
CA GLY A 24 4.18 -6.57 -10.18
C GLY A 24 4.43 -6.57 -11.69
N PHE A 25 4.06 -7.66 -12.36
CA PHE A 25 3.97 -7.61 -13.81
C PHE A 25 2.71 -6.83 -14.18
N PRO A 26 2.80 -5.88 -15.12
CA PRO A 26 1.63 -5.15 -15.57
C PRO A 26 0.61 -6.11 -16.18
N GLU A 27 -0.54 -6.25 -15.51
CA GLU A 27 -1.59 -7.22 -15.87
C GLU A 27 -2.53 -6.64 -16.92
N SER A 28 -2.73 -5.32 -16.89
CA SER A 28 -3.57 -4.61 -17.84
C SER A 28 -2.77 -3.98 -18.99
N HIS A 29 -3.41 -3.83 -20.16
CA HIS A 29 -2.82 -3.11 -21.29
C HIS A 29 -2.43 -1.66 -20.92
N SER A 30 -3.25 -1.02 -20.07
CA SER A 30 -2.97 0.34 -19.57
C SER A 30 -1.67 0.38 -18.76
N GLU A 31 -1.48 -0.56 -17.83
CA GLU A 31 -0.25 -0.66 -17.04
C GLU A 31 0.97 -0.96 -17.93
N GLN A 32 0.82 -1.83 -18.94
CA GLN A 32 1.89 -2.13 -19.88
C GLN A 32 2.34 -0.88 -20.64
N LEU A 33 1.39 -0.03 -21.07
CA LEU A 33 1.71 1.24 -21.71
C LEU A 33 2.43 2.22 -20.77
N LYS A 34 2.01 2.29 -19.49
CA LYS A 34 2.69 3.14 -18.50
C LYS A 34 4.15 2.71 -18.27
N VAL A 35 4.37 1.41 -18.04
CA VAL A 35 5.72 0.86 -17.85
C VAL A 35 6.58 1.07 -19.10
N ARG A 36 6.00 0.89 -20.29
CA ARG A 36 6.68 1.15 -21.56
C ARG A 36 7.07 2.62 -21.72
N ALA A 37 6.19 3.55 -21.37
CA ALA A 37 6.48 4.97 -21.42
C ALA A 37 7.67 5.34 -20.50
N VAL A 38 7.74 4.75 -19.29
CA VAL A 38 8.91 4.90 -18.40
C VAL A 38 10.17 4.36 -19.05
N GLN A 39 10.11 3.14 -19.63
CA GLN A 39 11.23 2.53 -20.32
C GLN A 39 11.77 3.41 -21.46
N GLU A 40 10.88 3.94 -22.30
CA GLU A 40 11.24 4.83 -23.40
C GLU A 40 11.84 6.14 -22.88
N ALA A 41 11.29 6.73 -21.82
CA ALA A 41 11.83 7.93 -21.19
C ALA A 41 13.23 7.72 -20.59
N VAL A 42 13.46 6.58 -19.94
CA VAL A 42 14.77 6.19 -19.39
C VAL A 42 15.80 6.01 -20.50
N LEU A 43 15.43 5.31 -21.58
CA LEU A 43 16.33 5.13 -22.72
C LEU A 43 16.66 6.46 -23.37
N LYS A 44 15.66 7.33 -23.57
CA LYS A 44 15.88 8.68 -24.10
C LYS A 44 16.81 9.51 -23.21
N HIS A 45 16.75 9.32 -21.89
CA HIS A 45 17.59 10.05 -20.94
C HIS A 45 19.06 9.57 -20.93
N TYR A 46 19.30 8.26 -20.98
CA TYR A 46 20.65 7.68 -20.90
C TYR A 46 21.32 7.45 -22.25
N ARG A 47 20.53 7.20 -23.28
CA ARG A 47 20.98 6.88 -24.64
C ARG A 47 20.51 7.98 -25.56
N ASN A 48 21.32 9.03 -25.64
CA ASN A 48 21.21 10.03 -26.70
C ASN A 48 21.35 9.34 -28.07
N ASP A 49 21.01 10.04 -29.15
CA ASP A 49 21.04 9.51 -30.52
C ASP A 49 22.41 8.96 -30.96
N ASP A 50 23.50 9.36 -30.29
CA ASP A 50 24.87 8.92 -30.57
C ASP A 50 25.27 7.59 -29.90
N ASN A 51 24.40 6.98 -29.08
CA ASN A 51 24.73 5.75 -28.37
C ASN A 51 24.43 4.51 -29.24
N GLU A 52 25.48 3.79 -29.65
CA GLU A 52 25.37 2.57 -30.48
C GLU A 52 24.78 1.35 -29.75
N ALA A 53 24.49 1.46 -28.44
CA ALA A 53 23.97 0.35 -27.66
C ALA A 53 22.59 -0.12 -28.19
N PRO A 54 22.40 -1.42 -28.50
CA PRO A 54 21.15 -1.91 -29.06
C PRO A 54 19.96 -1.63 -28.12
N ASN A 55 18.90 -1.03 -28.66
CA ASN A 55 17.70 -0.69 -27.90
C ASN A 55 17.01 -1.97 -27.36
N PRO A 56 16.87 -2.12 -26.03
CA PRO A 56 16.31 -3.33 -25.42
C PRO A 56 14.80 -3.51 -25.64
N LEU A 57 14.08 -2.50 -26.11
CA LEU A 57 12.65 -2.58 -26.43
C LEU A 57 12.38 -3.13 -27.82
N THR A 58 13.31 -2.95 -28.76
CA THR A 58 13.11 -3.28 -30.18
C THR A 58 14.09 -4.33 -30.70
N SER A 59 15.21 -4.55 -30.01
CA SER A 59 16.26 -5.49 -30.42
C SER A 59 16.38 -6.69 -29.49
N SER A 60 16.43 -7.89 -30.07
CA SER A 60 16.69 -9.15 -29.33
C SER A 60 18.10 -9.22 -28.73
N LYS A 61 19.03 -8.40 -29.21
CA LYS A 61 20.39 -8.23 -28.66
C LYS A 61 20.49 -7.08 -27.66
N GLY A 62 19.41 -6.33 -27.45
CA GLY A 62 19.37 -5.24 -26.50
C GLY A 62 19.45 -5.74 -25.06
N TYR A 63 19.98 -4.86 -24.22
CA TYR A 63 20.17 -5.07 -22.79
C TYR A 63 19.94 -3.75 -22.07
N TRP A 64 19.68 -3.82 -20.77
CA TRP A 64 19.57 -2.69 -19.87
C TRP A 64 20.82 -2.60 -19.01
N GLU A 65 21.38 -1.40 -18.89
CA GLU A 65 22.42 -1.14 -17.90
C GLU A 65 21.80 -1.02 -16.50
N LEU A 66 22.61 -1.27 -15.46
CA LEU A 66 22.13 -1.20 -14.07
C LEU A 66 21.53 0.18 -13.73
N ALA A 67 22.16 1.26 -14.18
CA ALA A 67 21.68 2.62 -13.93
C ALA A 67 20.32 2.89 -14.59
N GLU A 68 20.11 2.37 -15.80
CA GLU A 68 18.82 2.47 -16.51
C GLU A 68 17.75 1.67 -15.77
N PHE A 69 18.09 0.45 -15.31
CA PHE A 69 17.18 -0.37 -14.52
C PHE A 69 16.76 0.34 -13.23
N LEU A 70 17.71 0.90 -12.48
CA LEU A 70 17.41 1.62 -11.23
C LEU A 70 16.51 2.83 -11.49
N LEU A 71 16.78 3.61 -12.54
CA LEU A 71 15.94 4.76 -12.88
C LEU A 71 14.53 4.33 -13.32
N MET A 72 14.42 3.23 -14.07
CA MET A 72 13.13 2.68 -14.47
C MET A 72 12.32 2.22 -13.23
N VAL A 73 12.94 1.52 -12.29
CA VAL A 73 12.29 1.10 -11.04
C VAL A 73 11.79 2.32 -10.27
N ALA A 74 12.63 3.34 -10.10
CA ALA A 74 12.24 4.58 -9.45
C ALA A 74 11.08 5.28 -10.18
N GLY A 75 11.11 5.33 -11.51
CA GLY A 75 10.05 5.92 -12.32
C GLY A 75 8.72 5.19 -12.20
N VAL A 76 8.72 3.85 -12.17
CA VAL A 76 7.49 3.07 -11.96
C VAL A 76 6.93 3.30 -10.56
N PHE A 77 7.76 3.26 -9.52
CA PHE A 77 7.30 3.56 -8.15
C PHE A 77 6.73 4.98 -8.02
N GLU A 78 7.34 5.95 -8.70
CA GLU A 78 6.84 7.32 -8.71
C GLU A 78 5.46 7.42 -9.38
N LEU A 79 5.25 6.73 -10.51
CA LEU A 79 3.95 6.67 -11.16
C LEU A 79 2.89 6.01 -10.27
N GLU A 80 3.21 4.87 -9.66
CA GLU A 80 2.29 4.20 -8.73
C GLU A 80 1.94 5.09 -7.53
N ARG A 81 2.94 5.80 -6.98
CA ARG A 81 2.73 6.77 -5.90
C ARG A 81 1.82 7.91 -6.35
N HIS A 82 2.04 8.44 -7.54
CA HIS A 82 1.23 9.53 -8.10
C HIS A 82 -0.21 9.09 -8.36
N ASP A 83 -0.41 7.92 -8.99
CA ASP A 83 -1.73 7.35 -9.26
C ASP A 83 -2.50 7.11 -7.95
N LYS A 84 -1.83 6.51 -6.96
CA LYS A 84 -2.41 6.31 -5.62
C LYS A 84 -2.78 7.63 -4.97
N PHE A 85 -1.89 8.62 -5.03
CA PHE A 85 -2.16 9.96 -4.49
C PHE A 85 -3.36 10.63 -5.17
N SER A 86 -3.48 10.53 -6.50
CA SER A 86 -4.62 11.05 -7.24
C SER A 86 -5.91 10.35 -6.84
N GLY A 87 -5.92 9.02 -6.80
CA GLY A 87 -7.11 8.25 -6.38
C GLY A 87 -7.54 8.58 -4.96
N HIS A 88 -6.59 8.72 -4.02
CA HIS A 88 -6.90 9.15 -2.65
C HIS A 88 -7.45 10.58 -2.61
N LYS A 89 -6.95 11.49 -3.44
CA LYS A 89 -7.45 12.86 -3.52
C LYS A 89 -8.88 12.89 -4.06
N ASP A 90 -9.17 12.11 -5.09
CA ASP A 90 -10.51 12.00 -5.66
C ASP A 90 -11.49 11.42 -4.63
N LEU A 91 -11.07 10.37 -3.91
CA LEU A 91 -11.82 9.77 -2.81
C LEU A 91 -12.05 10.75 -1.65
N ALA A 92 -11.03 11.53 -1.27
CA ALA A 92 -11.13 12.55 -0.23
C ALA A 92 -12.20 13.60 -0.60
N ASN A 93 -12.20 14.07 -1.85
CA ASN A 93 -13.22 14.98 -2.36
C ASN A 93 -14.61 14.33 -2.39
N GLU A 94 -14.71 13.06 -2.80
CA GLU A 94 -15.96 12.29 -2.86
C GLU A 94 -16.64 12.22 -1.49
N VAL A 95 -15.86 11.93 -0.43
CA VAL A 95 -16.40 11.74 0.93
C VAL A 95 -16.39 13.02 1.78
N GLY A 96 -15.91 14.15 1.25
CA GLY A 96 -15.79 15.41 1.98
C GLY A 96 -14.77 15.37 3.13
N MET A 97 -13.65 14.65 2.96
CA MET A 97 -12.55 14.58 3.93
C MET A 97 -11.30 15.30 3.44
N ASP A 98 -10.46 15.72 4.38
CA ASP A 98 -9.12 16.21 4.07
C ASP A 98 -8.22 15.08 3.58
N MET A 99 -7.35 15.39 2.61
CA MET A 99 -6.39 14.44 2.04
C MET A 99 -5.43 13.86 3.11
N SER A 100 -5.06 14.65 4.12
CA SER A 100 -4.24 14.17 5.24
C SER A 100 -4.96 13.07 6.04
N MET A 101 -6.26 13.24 6.29
CA MET A 101 -7.07 12.23 6.98
C MET A 101 -7.16 10.94 6.16
N VAL A 102 -7.37 11.03 4.85
CA VAL A 102 -7.38 9.84 3.98
C VAL A 102 -6.03 9.11 3.98
N GLN A 103 -4.90 9.83 4.05
CA GLN A 103 -3.58 9.21 4.18
C GLN A 103 -3.38 8.50 5.53
N GLU A 104 -3.88 9.08 6.62
CA GLU A 104 -3.86 8.45 7.94
C GLU A 104 -4.74 7.19 7.96
N LEU A 105 -5.94 7.25 7.35
CA LEU A 105 -6.80 6.09 7.14
C LEU A 105 -6.15 5.02 6.26
N ALA A 106 -5.36 5.40 5.25
CA ALA A 106 -4.61 4.44 4.43
C ALA A 106 -3.52 3.70 5.22
N ALA A 107 -2.85 4.39 6.15
CA ALA A 107 -1.89 3.76 7.04
C ALA A 107 -2.60 2.78 8.00
N LEU A 108 -3.74 3.19 8.57
CA LEU A 108 -4.55 2.36 9.44
C LEU A 108 -5.11 1.12 8.72
N PHE A 109 -5.60 1.28 7.50
CA PHE A 109 -6.07 0.17 6.66
C PHE A 109 -4.94 -0.84 6.43
N LYS A 110 -3.74 -0.35 6.08
CA LYS A 110 -2.57 -1.19 5.84
C LYS A 110 -2.10 -1.95 7.09
N GLU A 111 -2.24 -1.38 8.29
CA GLU A 111 -1.95 -2.07 9.56
C GLU A 111 -2.84 -3.30 9.76
N HIS A 112 -4.08 -3.24 9.26
CA HIS A 112 -5.08 -4.30 9.41
C HIS A 112 -5.16 -5.27 8.22
N ASP A 113 -4.55 -4.95 7.07
CA ASP A 113 -4.36 -5.86 5.94
C ASP A 113 -3.19 -6.83 6.20
N GLU A 114 -3.41 -7.77 7.12
CA GLU A 114 -2.40 -8.73 7.62
C GLU A 114 -1.79 -9.59 6.49
N ASN A 115 -2.56 -9.84 5.42
CA ASN A 115 -2.18 -10.75 4.33
C ASN A 115 -1.73 -10.02 3.06
N MET A 116 -1.66 -8.69 3.07
CA MET A 116 -1.39 -7.88 1.88
C MET A 116 -2.36 -8.18 0.72
N THR A 117 -3.61 -8.53 1.04
CA THR A 117 -4.65 -8.84 0.05
C THR A 117 -5.24 -7.56 -0.55
N LYS A 118 -4.87 -6.39 -0.03
CA LYS A 118 -5.45 -5.07 -0.35
C LYS A 118 -6.92 -4.97 0.06
N THR A 119 -7.35 -5.84 0.97
CA THR A 119 -8.71 -5.88 1.50
C THR A 119 -8.65 -6.13 3.01
N ILE A 120 -9.67 -5.69 3.74
CA ILE A 120 -9.89 -6.08 5.13
C ILE A 120 -11.27 -6.71 5.28
N THR A 121 -11.36 -7.74 6.10
CA THR A 121 -12.65 -8.36 6.43
C THR A 121 -13.53 -7.41 7.23
N PHE A 122 -14.85 -7.61 7.18
CA PHE A 122 -15.79 -6.86 8.02
C PHE A 122 -15.46 -6.96 9.52
N THR A 123 -14.98 -8.12 9.98
CA THR A 123 -14.56 -8.30 11.38
C THR A 123 -13.34 -7.44 11.73
N GLN A 124 -12.39 -7.25 10.81
CA GLN A 124 -11.26 -6.33 11.00
C GLN A 124 -11.76 -4.88 11.02
N PHE A 125 -12.69 -4.52 10.15
CA PHE A 125 -13.31 -3.20 10.14
C PHE A 125 -14.03 -2.87 11.46
N GLN A 126 -14.83 -3.80 12.01
CA GLN A 126 -15.46 -3.63 13.31
C GLN A 126 -14.44 -3.45 14.44
N ARG A 127 -13.28 -4.15 14.38
CA ARG A 127 -12.18 -3.94 15.34
C ARG A 127 -11.59 -2.54 15.26
N ILE A 128 -11.52 -1.95 14.07
CA ILE A 128 -11.10 -0.55 13.87
C ILE A 128 -12.10 0.40 14.50
N LEU A 129 -13.40 0.25 14.19
CA LEU A 129 -14.47 1.11 14.72
C LEU A 129 -14.59 1.05 16.24
N ALA A 130 -14.34 -0.12 16.82
CA ALA A 130 -14.36 -0.30 18.27
C ALA A 130 -13.33 0.58 19.00
N ARG A 131 -12.28 1.08 18.32
CA ARG A 131 -11.33 2.06 18.88
C ARG A 131 -11.99 3.42 19.19
N CYS A 132 -13.13 3.71 18.57
CA CYS A 132 -13.93 4.91 18.80
C CYS A 132 -15.24 4.61 19.55
N ASP A 133 -15.30 3.50 20.28
CA ASP A 133 -16.50 3.02 20.96
C ASP A 133 -17.70 2.78 20.02
N LEU A 134 -17.44 2.59 18.72
CA LEU A 134 -18.45 2.28 17.72
C LEU A 134 -18.51 0.78 17.48
N ARG A 135 -19.72 0.22 17.54
CA ARG A 135 -19.97 -1.20 17.28
C ARG A 135 -21.20 -1.41 16.39
N PRO A 136 -21.23 -0.81 15.19
CA PRO A 136 -22.37 -1.03 14.31
C PRO A 136 -22.39 -2.49 13.84
N THR A 137 -23.60 -3.01 13.78
CA THR A 137 -23.94 -4.25 13.10
C THR A 137 -23.86 -4.04 11.58
N GLN A 138 -23.79 -5.14 10.82
CA GLN A 138 -23.78 -5.07 9.35
C GLN A 138 -25.07 -4.45 8.79
N ASP A 139 -26.21 -4.70 9.44
CA ASP A 139 -27.51 -4.11 9.07
C ASP A 139 -27.53 -2.59 9.32
N GLU A 140 -26.99 -2.12 10.45
CA GLU A 140 -26.86 -0.69 10.73
C GLU A 140 -25.95 0.00 9.71
N LEU A 141 -24.83 -0.63 9.35
CA LEU A 141 -23.97 -0.10 8.30
C LEU A 141 -24.68 -0.08 6.94
N LYS A 142 -25.39 -1.14 6.58
CA LYS A 142 -26.19 -1.22 5.35
C LYS A 142 -27.18 -0.06 5.25
N VAL A 143 -27.81 0.32 6.36
CA VAL A 143 -28.70 1.50 6.42
C VAL A 143 -27.92 2.80 6.21
N ILE A 144 -26.76 2.95 6.85
CA ILE A 144 -25.94 4.18 6.77
C ILE A 144 -25.37 4.38 5.37
N VAL A 145 -24.83 3.34 4.75
CA VAL A 145 -24.22 3.42 3.41
C VAL A 145 -25.22 3.25 2.27
N SER A 146 -26.47 2.86 2.57
CA SER A 146 -27.53 2.62 1.59
C SER A 146 -27.16 1.58 0.51
N THR A 147 -26.20 0.71 0.80
CA THR A 147 -25.72 -0.34 -0.10
C THR A 147 -25.43 -1.62 0.68
N GLU A 148 -25.35 -2.75 -0.01
CA GLU A 148 -24.87 -3.97 0.63
C GLU A 148 -23.42 -3.80 1.09
N VAL A 149 -23.14 -4.34 2.27
CA VAL A 149 -21.79 -4.33 2.86
C VAL A 149 -21.10 -5.62 2.45
N PRO A 150 -20.04 -5.58 1.63
CA PRO A 150 -19.30 -6.77 1.25
C PRO A 150 -18.55 -7.35 2.46
N ASP A 151 -18.26 -8.65 2.40
CA ASP A 151 -17.51 -9.33 3.46
C ASP A 151 -16.05 -8.85 3.54
N ASP A 152 -15.48 -8.52 2.38
CA ASP A 152 -14.15 -7.95 2.19
C ASP A 152 -14.26 -6.53 1.66
N LEU A 153 -13.63 -5.59 2.36
CA LEU A 153 -13.65 -4.17 2.06
C LEU A 153 -12.34 -3.77 1.41
N THR A 154 -12.43 -3.11 0.26
CA THR A 154 -11.30 -2.39 -0.34
C THR A 154 -10.97 -1.14 0.49
N PHE A 155 -9.84 -0.50 0.19
CA PHE A 155 -9.50 0.76 0.85
C PHE A 155 -10.53 1.85 0.55
N GLU A 156 -11.06 1.87 -0.67
CA GLU A 156 -12.08 2.80 -1.11
C GLU A 156 -13.39 2.60 -0.34
N ASP A 157 -13.84 1.36 -0.16
CA ASP A 157 -15.03 1.03 0.64
C ASP A 157 -14.83 1.45 2.10
N PHE A 158 -13.66 1.15 2.67
CA PHE A 158 -13.30 1.52 4.04
C PHE A 158 -13.44 3.03 4.27
N VAL A 159 -12.85 3.87 3.41
CA VAL A 159 -12.92 5.33 3.55
C VAL A 159 -14.34 5.85 3.36
N ARG A 160 -15.09 5.32 2.36
CA ARG A 160 -16.50 5.68 2.16
C ARG A 160 -17.34 5.38 3.38
N TYR A 161 -17.11 4.25 4.02
CA TYR A 161 -17.88 3.83 5.19
C TYR A 161 -17.56 4.70 6.40
N ILE A 162 -16.28 5.02 6.62
CA ILE A 162 -15.87 5.98 7.64
C ILE A 162 -16.47 7.36 7.39
N GLY A 163 -16.54 7.81 6.13
CA GLY A 163 -17.15 9.09 5.75
C GLY A 163 -18.66 9.13 5.96
N ALA A 164 -19.35 8.07 5.56
CA ALA A 164 -20.79 7.93 5.79
C ALA A 164 -21.10 7.89 7.29
N LEU A 165 -20.32 7.12 8.06
CA LEU A 165 -20.44 7.06 9.52
C LEU A 165 -20.21 8.43 10.15
N ASN A 166 -19.13 9.14 9.79
CA ASN A 166 -18.82 10.46 10.34
C ASN A 166 -19.88 11.52 9.99
N SER A 167 -20.52 11.39 8.83
CA SER A 167 -21.62 12.26 8.41
C SER A 167 -22.91 11.97 9.19
N PHE A 168 -23.17 10.70 9.51
CA PHE A 168 -24.35 10.28 10.26
C PHE A 168 -24.21 10.51 11.77
N MET A 169 -23.03 10.24 12.32
CA MET A 169 -22.67 10.37 13.72
C MET A 169 -21.23 10.89 13.79
N PRO A 170 -21.00 12.17 14.13
CA PRO A 170 -19.64 12.73 14.17
C PRO A 170 -18.70 11.89 15.04
N ILE A 171 -17.65 11.35 14.44
CA ILE A 171 -16.65 10.52 15.09
C ILE A 171 -15.39 11.35 15.27
N ASP A 172 -14.75 11.26 16.44
CA ASP A 172 -13.40 11.77 16.61
C ASP A 172 -12.40 10.87 15.86
N LEU A 173 -12.25 11.10 14.55
CA LEU A 173 -11.39 10.31 13.67
C LEU A 173 -9.94 10.23 14.17
N LYS A 174 -9.48 11.23 14.92
CA LYS A 174 -8.14 11.21 15.51
C LYS A 174 -7.96 10.04 16.47
N ARG A 175 -9.02 9.60 17.17
CA ARG A 175 -8.97 8.42 18.05
C ARG A 175 -8.77 7.12 17.28
N LEU A 176 -9.18 7.03 16.01
CA LEU A 176 -8.90 5.86 15.17
C LEU A 176 -7.40 5.71 14.88
N ILE A 177 -6.74 6.85 14.71
CA ILE A 177 -5.38 6.97 14.14
C ILE A 177 -4.32 6.94 15.24
N LEU A 178 -4.67 7.32 16.47
CA LEU A 178 -3.72 7.26 17.57
C LEU A 178 -3.23 5.80 17.72
N PRO A 179 -1.91 5.56 17.64
CA PRO A 179 -1.37 4.25 17.90
C PRO A 179 -1.84 3.85 19.28
N HIS A 180 -2.33 2.61 19.43
CA HIS A 180 -2.53 2.02 20.74
C HIS A 180 -1.17 2.12 21.43
N SER A 181 -1.01 3.14 22.28
CA SER A 181 0.03 3.19 23.28
C SER A 181 -0.23 1.92 24.04
N SER A 182 0.50 0.88 23.64
CA SER A 182 0.31 -0.45 24.13
C SER A 182 0.50 -0.26 25.61
N SER A 183 -0.61 -0.34 26.34
CA SER A 183 -0.58 -0.61 27.75
C SER A 183 -0.06 -2.05 27.82
N SER A 184 1.22 -2.22 27.47
CA SER A 184 2.11 -3.13 28.13
C SER A 184 2.06 -2.67 29.57
N GLY A 185 0.98 -3.09 30.24
CA GLY A 185 1.00 -3.33 31.65
C GLY A 185 2.23 -4.17 31.84
N ASP A 186 3.26 -3.51 32.34
CA ASP A 186 4.45 -4.08 32.91
C ASP A 186 3.94 -4.94 34.07
N HIS A 187 3.39 -6.11 33.74
CA HIS A 187 3.07 -7.18 34.65
C HIS A 187 4.40 -7.74 35.10
N ARG A 188 5.09 -6.92 35.89
CA ARG A 188 6.22 -7.32 36.70
C ARG A 188 5.70 -8.47 37.55
N PRO A 189 6.14 -9.71 37.32
CA PRO A 189 5.66 -10.82 38.11
C PRO A 189 6.01 -10.53 39.57
N GLN A 190 4.99 -10.41 40.43
CA GLN A 190 5.23 -10.29 41.86
C GLN A 190 5.98 -11.55 42.30
N ALA A 191 7.22 -11.36 42.73
CA ALA A 191 8.04 -12.41 43.29
C ALA A 191 7.28 -13.01 44.50
N LYS A 192 6.92 -14.30 44.39
CA LYS A 192 6.37 -15.06 45.51
C LYS A 192 7.38 -15.04 46.65
N GLN A 193 7.02 -14.43 47.78
CA GLN A 193 7.80 -14.51 49.01
C GLN A 193 7.91 -15.97 49.44
N VAL A 194 9.15 -16.46 49.59
CA VAL A 194 9.44 -17.78 50.15
C VAL A 194 9.43 -17.67 51.68
N PRO A 195 8.66 -18.48 52.42
CA PRO A 195 8.66 -18.43 53.87
C PRO A 195 9.97 -19.03 54.42
N TYR A 196 10.70 -18.24 55.21
CA TYR A 196 11.86 -18.70 55.98
C TYR A 196 11.42 -19.71 57.03
N GLY A 197 11.84 -20.97 56.88
CA GLY A 197 11.78 -21.98 57.93
C GLY A 197 12.79 -21.66 59.04
N LYS A 198 12.30 -21.63 60.28
CA LYS A 198 13.13 -21.56 61.48
C LYS A 198 13.67 -22.96 61.81
N HIS A 199 14.97 -23.07 62.06
CA HIS A 199 15.57 -24.12 62.88
C HIS A 199 16.26 -23.46 64.08
#